data_AF-A0A2Z3JHD1-F1
#
_entry.id   AF-A0A2Z3JHD1-F1
#
_cell.length_a   1.000
_cell.length_b   1.000
_cell.length_c   1.000
_cell.angle_alpha   90.00
_cell.angle_beta   90.00
_cell.angle_gamma   90.00
#
_symmetry.space_group_name_H-M   'P 1'
#
loop_
_entity.id
_entity.type
_entity.pdbx_description
1 polymer ?
#
loop_
_entity_poly.entity_id
_entity_poly.type
_entity_poly.pdbx_seq_one_letter_code
_entity_poly.pdbx_strand_id
1 'polypeptide(L)'
;MPVTIRIYGKEAQFSFGRWTCEDDGVLAMLDALADPRARTPEAEYEHALYCAGRFGGSVWHQGEWQVAGLPEPEMTIEFTPPAPRQERGGWLPWGRKKR
;
A
#
# COMPACT_ATOMS: atom_id res chain seq x y z
N MET A 1 22.79 -1.07 -4.97
CA MET A 1 23.49 -1.58 -3.77
C MET A 1 22.40 -2.25 -2.96
N PRO A 2 22.60 -3.46 -2.43
CA PRO A 2 21.54 -4.15 -1.71
C PRO A 2 21.03 -3.29 -0.53
N VAL A 3 19.72 -3.19 -0.39
CA VAL A 3 19.08 -2.43 0.69
C VAL A 3 18.72 -3.39 1.81
N THR A 4 19.20 -3.09 3.02
CA THR A 4 18.95 -3.94 4.19
C THR A 4 17.75 -3.40 4.97
N ILE A 5 16.83 -4.28 5.33
CA ILE A 5 15.73 -4.00 6.27
C ILE A 5 15.83 -4.91 7.47
N ARG A 6 15.15 -4.52 8.55
CA ARG A 6 14.96 -5.32 9.75
C ARG A 6 13.48 -5.40 10.10
N ILE A 7 12.93 -6.62 10.10
CA ILE A 7 11.54 -6.92 10.47
C ILE A 7 11.51 -8.09 11.45
N TYR A 8 10.70 -7.99 12.51
CA TYR A 8 10.62 -9.00 13.58
C TYR A 8 11.97 -9.41 14.18
N GLY A 9 12.94 -8.49 14.19
CA GLY A 9 14.31 -8.74 14.67
C GLY A 9 15.22 -9.45 13.68
N LYS A 10 14.72 -9.86 12.51
CA LYS A 10 15.46 -10.51 11.41
C LYS A 10 15.90 -9.48 10.38
N GLU A 11 17.09 -9.68 9.82
CA GLU A 11 17.61 -8.84 8.74
C GLU A 11 17.33 -9.50 7.39
N ALA A 12 16.91 -8.68 6.43
CA ALA A 12 16.68 -9.10 5.06
C ALA A 12 17.30 -8.09 4.10
N GLN A 13 17.82 -8.55 2.98
CA GLN A 13 18.42 -7.70 1.95
C GLN A 13 17.61 -7.80 0.66
N PHE A 14 17.29 -6.65 0.08
CA PHE A 14 16.67 -6.54 -1.23
C PHE A 14 17.70 -6.14 -2.27
N SER A 15 17.77 -6.87 -3.38
CA SER A 15 18.56 -6.47 -4.52
C SER A 15 18.03 -7.09 -5.81
N PHE A 16 18.04 -6.31 -6.89
CA PHE A 16 17.63 -6.72 -8.24
C PHE A 16 16.26 -7.42 -8.28
N GLY A 17 15.30 -6.89 -7.52
CA GLY A 17 13.93 -7.41 -7.49
C GLY A 17 13.77 -8.71 -6.69
N ARG A 18 14.70 -9.04 -5.80
CA ARG A 18 14.67 -10.27 -4.98
C ARG A 18 15.04 -9.99 -3.54
N TRP A 19 14.40 -10.72 -2.64
CA TRP A 19 14.75 -10.74 -1.22
C TRP A 19 15.71 -11.88 -0.89
N THR A 20 16.51 -11.64 0.13
CA THR A 20 17.35 -12.64 0.78
C THR A 20 17.23 -12.44 2.29
N CYS A 21 16.96 -13.51 3.03
CA CYS A 21 16.82 -13.51 4.48
C CYS A 21 17.22 -14.90 5.00
N GLU A 22 17.77 -14.97 6.22
CA GLU A 22 18.10 -16.25 6.87
C GLU A 22 16.85 -16.99 7.38
N ASP A 23 15.75 -16.27 7.57
CA ASP A 23 14.50 -16.83 8.08
C ASP A 23 13.51 -17.07 6.93
N ASP A 24 13.17 -18.33 6.67
CA ASP A 24 12.30 -18.73 5.56
C ASP A 24 10.89 -18.14 5.66
N GLY A 25 10.38 -17.94 6.88
CA GLY A 25 9.05 -17.36 7.09
C GLY A 25 9.03 -15.88 6.71
N VAL A 26 10.03 -15.15 7.16
CA VAL A 26 10.23 -13.75 6.78
C VAL A 26 10.49 -13.61 5.28
N LEU A 27 11.30 -14.49 4.70
CA LEU A 27 11.56 -14.50 3.27
C LEU A 27 10.28 -14.69 2.46
N ALA A 28 9.45 -15.68 2.80
CA ALA A 28 8.20 -15.93 2.10
C ALA A 28 7.23 -14.74 2.17
N MET A 29 7.17 -14.04 3.31
CA MET A 29 6.36 -12.82 3.46
C MET A 29 6.87 -11.68 2.58
N LEU A 30 8.18 -11.49 2.50
CA LEU A 30 8.80 -10.45 1.68
C LEU A 30 8.70 -10.76 0.18
N ASP A 31 8.85 -12.02 -0.21
CA ASP A 31 8.71 -12.46 -1.60
C ASP A 31 7.28 -12.25 -2.12
N ALA A 32 6.26 -12.37 -1.26
CA ALA A 32 4.88 -12.05 -1.64
C ALA A 32 4.68 -10.58 -2.02
N LEU A 33 5.57 -9.68 -1.57
CA LEU A 33 5.56 -8.26 -1.90
C LEU A 33 6.63 -7.91 -2.93
N ALA A 34 7.50 -8.82 -3.37
CA ALA A 34 8.65 -8.48 -4.20
C ALA A 34 8.23 -7.82 -5.53
N ASP A 35 8.75 -6.62 -5.81
CA ASP A 35 8.63 -6.00 -7.13
C ASP A 35 9.87 -6.32 -8.00
N PRO A 36 9.75 -7.17 -9.03
CA PRO A 36 10.86 -7.50 -9.93
C PRO A 36 11.33 -6.32 -10.82
N ARG A 37 10.57 -5.20 -10.84
CA ARG A 37 10.88 -3.98 -11.58
C ARG A 37 11.80 -3.04 -10.80
N ALA A 38 11.86 -3.16 -9.48
CA ALA A 38 12.73 -2.37 -8.63
C ALA A 38 14.21 -2.79 -8.80
N ARG A 39 14.86 -2.20 -9.82
CA ARG A 39 16.24 -2.51 -10.23
C ARG A 39 17.20 -1.33 -10.14
N THR A 40 16.70 -0.12 -9.89
CA THR A 40 17.54 1.05 -9.64
C THR A 40 17.74 1.20 -8.13
N PRO A 41 18.86 1.80 -7.66
CA PRO A 41 19.09 2.01 -6.23
C PRO A 41 17.94 2.73 -5.53
N GLU A 42 17.33 3.70 -6.20
CA GLU A 42 16.21 4.47 -5.69
C GLU A 42 14.95 3.59 -5.57
N ALA A 43 14.64 2.80 -6.60
CA ALA A 43 13.50 1.89 -6.58
C ALA A 43 13.68 0.74 -5.58
N GLU A 44 14.90 0.22 -5.43
CA GLU A 44 15.24 -0.77 -4.40
C GLU A 44 14.99 -0.20 -2.99
N TYR A 45 15.38 1.05 -2.76
CA TYR A 45 15.17 1.73 -1.48
C TYR A 45 13.68 2.01 -1.22
N GLU A 46 12.95 2.54 -2.19
CA GLU A 46 11.50 2.77 -2.07
C GLU A 46 10.75 1.46 -1.78
N HIS A 47 11.11 0.39 -2.48
CA HIS A 47 10.52 -0.94 -2.27
C HIS A 47 10.80 -1.48 -0.87
N ALA A 48 12.05 -1.36 -0.42
CA ALA A 48 12.46 -1.76 0.92
C ALA A 48 11.76 -0.95 2.01
N LEU A 49 11.60 0.36 1.80
CA LEU A 49 10.88 1.25 2.72
C LEU A 49 9.40 0.88 2.80
N TYR A 50 8.75 0.60 1.67
CA TYR A 50 7.36 0.11 1.63
C TYR A 50 7.20 -1.20 2.41
N CYS A 51 8.07 -2.19 2.16
CA CYS A 51 8.01 -3.50 2.82
C CYS A 51 8.26 -3.39 4.33
N ALA A 52 9.29 -2.63 4.73
CA ALA A 52 9.56 -2.37 6.13
C ALA A 52 8.38 -1.66 6.80
N GLY A 53 7.81 -0.63 6.16
CA GLY A 53 6.67 0.11 6.70
C GLY A 53 5.44 -0.76 6.89
N ARG A 54 5.15 -1.64 5.93
CA ARG A 54 4.00 -2.56 5.98
C ARG A 54 4.09 -3.57 7.12
N PHE A 55 5.30 -3.97 7.50
CA PHE A 55 5.55 -4.91 8.59
C PHE A 55 6.03 -4.26 9.90
N GLY A 56 6.07 -2.93 9.97
CA GLY A 56 6.51 -2.18 11.17
C GLY A 56 8.01 -2.34 11.48
N GLY A 57 8.85 -2.43 10.45
CA GLY A 57 10.30 -2.60 10.54
C GLY A 57 11.09 -1.30 10.34
N SER A 58 12.41 -1.48 10.18
CA SER A 58 13.35 -0.40 9.90
C SER A 58 14.18 -0.69 8.64
N VAL A 59 14.62 0.36 7.96
CA VAL A 59 15.52 0.31 6.80
C VAL A 59 16.90 0.85 7.18
N TRP A 60 17.96 0.24 6.67
CA TRP A 60 19.33 0.73 6.83
C TRP A 60 19.59 1.81 5.79
N HIS A 61 19.78 3.05 6.23
CA HIS A 61 20.02 4.19 5.35
C HIS A 61 21.04 5.15 5.95
N GLN A 62 22.03 5.56 5.16
CA GLN A 62 23.07 6.53 5.56
C GLN A 62 23.84 6.17 6.85
N GLY A 63 23.95 4.88 7.17
CA GLY A 63 24.69 4.41 8.35
C GLY A 63 23.85 4.32 9.64
N GLU A 64 22.53 4.52 9.55
CA GLU A 64 21.61 4.40 10.68
C GLU A 64 20.37 3.57 10.31
N TRP A 65 19.75 2.98 11.33
CA TRP A 65 18.46 2.31 11.20
C TRP A 65 17.33 3.33 11.30
N GLN A 66 16.58 3.52 10.22
CA GLN A 66 15.43 4.40 10.18
C GLN A 66 14.14 3.59 10.25
N VAL A 67 13.27 3.89 11.20
CA VAL A 67 11.95 3.23 11.29
C VAL A 67 11.13 3.62 10.07
N ALA A 68 10.64 2.63 9.34
CA ALA A 68 9.81 2.88 8.17
C ALA A 68 8.41 3.29 8.62
N GLY A 69 7.91 4.40 8.08
CA GLY A 69 6.52 4.81 8.28
C GLY A 69 5.56 3.82 7.63
N LEU A 70 4.31 3.80 8.09
CA LEU A 70 3.24 3.05 7.41
C LEU A 70 3.12 3.57 5.97
N PRO A 71 3.10 2.69 4.96
CA PRO A 71 2.96 3.11 3.57
C PRO A 71 1.59 3.78 3.36
N GLU A 72 1.53 4.70 2.41
CA GLU A 72 0.26 5.35 2.06
C GLU A 72 -0.78 4.29 1.60
N PRO A 73 -2.08 4.51 1.92
CA PRO A 73 -3.13 3.60 1.48
C PRO A 73 -3.18 3.52 -0.05
N GLU A 74 -3.13 2.31 -0.60
CA GLU A 74 -3.22 2.09 -2.06
C GLU A 74 -4.60 2.45 -2.64
N MET A 75 -5.63 2.51 -1.80
CA MET A 75 -6.98 2.90 -2.18
C MET A 75 -7.55 3.91 -1.20
N THR A 76 -7.82 5.12 -1.69
CA THR A 76 -8.59 6.14 -0.97
C THR A 76 -10.03 6.08 -1.46
N ILE A 77 -10.95 5.67 -0.59
CA ILE A 77 -12.38 5.72 -0.89
C ILE A 77 -12.84 7.17 -0.68
N GLU A 78 -12.95 7.93 -1.76
CA GLU A 78 -13.57 9.24 -1.71
C GLU A 78 -15.08 9.08 -1.53
N PHE A 79 -15.59 9.47 -0.35
CA PHE A 79 -17.02 9.49 -0.10
C PHE A 79 -17.65 10.61 -0.96
N THR A 80 -18.25 10.22 -2.08
CA THR A 80 -19.13 11.11 -2.83
C THR A 80 -20.53 11.00 -2.22
N PRO A 81 -21.04 12.02 -1.50
CA PRO A 81 -22.40 12.00 -1.00
C PRO A 81 -23.37 11.86 -2.19
N PRO A 82 -24.47 11.09 -2.03
CA PRO A 82 -25.47 10.99 -3.10
C PRO A 82 -25.98 12.39 -3.43
N ALA A 83 -26.00 12.73 -4.72
CA ALA A 83 -26.57 13.98 -5.19
C ALA A 83 -28.00 14.13 -4.63
N PRO A 84 -28.40 15.32 -4.17
CA PRO A 84 -29.75 15.53 -3.65
C PRO A 84 -30.74 15.08 -4.72
N ARG A 85 -31.61 14.12 -4.34
CA ARG A 85 -32.69 13.63 -5.18
C ARG A 85 -33.46 14.86 -5.64
N GLN A 86 -33.43 15.17 -6.94
CA GLN A 86 -34.32 16.19 -7.50
C GLN A 86 -35.74 15.79 -7.12
N GLU A 87 -36.37 16.56 -6.23
CA GLU A 87 -37.81 16.50 -6.02
C GLU A 87 -38.44 16.86 -7.36
N ARG A 88 -38.76 15.86 -8.17
CA ARG A 88 -39.71 16.01 -9.25
C ARG A 88 -41.08 16.23 -8.61
N GLY A 89 -41.32 17.47 -8.19
CA GLY A 89 -42.65 18.03 -8.10
C GLY A 89 -43.29 17.94 -9.48
N GLY A 90 -44.05 16.87 -9.70
CA GLY A 90 -44.74 16.58 -10.95
C GLY A 90 -46.06 15.93 -10.63
N TRP A 91 -47.10 16.76 -10.59
CA TRP A 91 -48.51 16.40 -10.45
C TRP A 91 -48.86 15.04 -11.08
N LEU A 92 -49.36 14.14 -10.24
CA LEU A 92 -49.93 12.87 -10.64
C LEU A 92 -51.25 13.15 -11.40
N PRO A 93 -51.40 12.77 -12.68
CA PRO A 93 -52.56 13.15 -13.51
C PRO A 93 -53.82 12.28 -13.30
N TRP A 94 -53.84 11.39 -12.30
CA TRP A 94 -54.88 10.35 -12.20
C TRP A 94 -56.16 10.77 -11.47
N GLY A 95 -56.30 12.05 -11.08
CA GLY A 95 -57.42 12.55 -10.27
C GLY A 95 -58.65 13.09 -11.03
N ARG A 96 -58.72 13.00 -12.37
CA ARG A 96 -59.94 13.40 -13.11
C ARG A 96 -60.64 12.20 -13.73
N LYS A 97 -61.60 11.61 -13.01
CA LYS A 97 -62.60 10.71 -13.60
C LYS A 97 -63.99 11.33 -13.45
N LYS A 98 -64.63 11.53 -14.61
CA LYS A 98 -65.94 12.17 -14.85
C LYS A 98 -67.07 11.55 -14.02
N ARG A 99 -67.93 12.41 -13.45
CA ARG A 99 -69.39 12.33 -13.55
C ARG A 99 -69.98 13.73 -13.47
#